data_AF-A0A8J3VYI3-F1
#
_entry.id   AF-A0A8J3VYI3-F1
#
_cell.length_a   1.000
_cell.length_b   1.000
_cell.length_c   1.000
_cell.angle_alpha   90.00
_cell.angle_beta   90.00
_cell.angle_gamma   90.00
#
_symmetry.space_group_name_H-M   'P 1'
#
loop_
_entity.id
_entity.type
_entity.pdbx_description
1 polymer ?
#
loop_
_entity_poly.entity_id
_entity_poly.type
_entity_poly.pdbx_seq_one_letter_code
_entity_poly.pdbx_strand_id
1 'polypeptide(L)' 'MTPQRLHSALNARRRERGLTWDGLAAELGICAGLLDAMRRGVISGETRARALAWLEDDRRQVPPREE' A
#
# COMPACT_ATOMS: atom_id res chain seq x y z
N MET A 1 13.49 3.89 3.27
CA MET A 1 12.75 2.99 2.35
C MET A 1 12.43 3.77 1.08
N THR A 2 12.87 3.30 -0.08
CA THR A 2 12.66 3.99 -1.37
C THR A 2 11.20 3.83 -1.85
N PRO A 3 10.69 4.72 -2.72
CA PRO A 3 9.33 4.62 -3.26
C PRO A 3 9.05 3.28 -3.95
N GLN A 4 10.05 2.77 -4.67
CA GLN A 4 9.98 1.48 -5.36
C GLN A 4 9.86 0.30 -4.39
N ARG A 5 10.61 0.31 -3.27
CA ARG A 5 10.48 -0.73 -2.24
C ARG A 5 9.14 -0.67 -1.52
N LEU A 6 8.61 0.53 -1.29
CA LEU A 6 7.27 0.73 -0.74
C LEU A 6 6.19 0.19 -1.66
N HIS A 7 6.28 0.52 -2.95
CA HIS A 7 5.37 0.01 -3.96
C HIS A 7 5.41 -1.53 -4.06
N SER A 8 6.59 -2.15 -4.03
CA SER A 8 6.70 -3.62 -4.04
C SER A 8 6.10 -4.28 -2.79
N ALA A 9 6.32 -3.71 -1.61
CA ALA A 9 5.72 -4.21 -0.37
C ALA A 9 4.19 -4.10 -0.40
N LEU A 10 3.65 -2.96 -0.84
CA LEU A 10 2.22 -2.77 -1.09
C LEU A 10 1.69 -3.75 -2.11
N ASN A 11 2.40 -4.00 -3.22
CA ASN A 11 1.94 -4.92 -4.26
C ASN A 11 1.84 -6.36 -3.77
N ALA A 12 2.84 -6.83 -3.01
CA ALA A 12 2.82 -8.16 -2.41
C ALA A 12 1.59 -8.29 -1.49
N ARG A 13 1.37 -7.29 -0.64
CA ARG A 13 0.30 -7.33 0.34
C ARG A 13 -1.10 -7.18 -0.24
N ARG A 14 -1.25 -6.25 -1.17
CA ARG A 14 -2.45 -6.07 -1.99
C ARG A 14 -2.86 -7.39 -2.64
N ARG A 15 -1.90 -8.15 -3.19
CA ARG A 15 -2.16 -9.48 -3.78
C ARG A 15 -2.66 -10.49 -2.76
N GLU A 16 -2.09 -10.52 -1.55
CA GLU A 16 -2.58 -11.41 -0.48
C GLU A 16 -4.02 -11.10 -0.07
N ARG A 17 -4.41 -9.83 -0.07
CA ARG A 17 -5.81 -9.41 0.17
C ARG A 17 -6.73 -9.52 -1.05
N GLY A 18 -6.21 -9.85 -2.23
CA GLY A 18 -6.99 -9.86 -3.47
C GLY A 18 -7.49 -8.47 -3.91
N LEU A 19 -6.92 -7.39 -3.39
CA LEU A 19 -7.33 -6.03 -3.72
C LEU A 19 -6.80 -5.60 -5.10
N THR A 20 -7.49 -4.73 -5.80
CA THR A 20 -6.97 -4.05 -6.99
C THR A 20 -6.17 -2.80 -6.59
N TRP A 21 -5.38 -2.24 -7.51
CA TRP A 21 -4.68 -0.98 -7.23
C TRP A 21 -5.65 0.17 -6.95
N ASP A 22 -6.82 0.15 -7.60
CA ASP A 22 -7.88 1.11 -7.37
C ASP A 22 -8.52 0.94 -5.99
N GLY A 23 -8.81 -0.31 -5.58
CA GLY A 23 -9.29 -0.61 -4.23
C GLY A 23 -8.28 -0.20 -3.15
N LEU A 24 -6.99 -0.46 -3.36
CA LEU A 24 -5.94 0.02 -2.45
C LEU A 24 -5.87 1.56 -2.41
N ALA A 25 -6.06 2.23 -3.55
CA ALA A 25 -6.09 3.68 -3.60
C ALA A 25 -7.28 4.23 -2.80
N ALA A 26 -8.46 3.60 -2.92
CA ALA A 26 -9.64 3.93 -2.14
C ALA A 26 -9.42 3.72 -0.64
N GLU A 27 -8.81 2.61 -0.23
CA GLU A 27 -8.46 2.32 1.18
C GLU A 27 -7.46 3.34 1.75
N LEU A 28 -6.50 3.77 0.93
CA LEU A 28 -5.53 4.80 1.29
C LEU A 28 -6.11 6.22 1.21
N GLY A 29 -7.32 6.39 0.66
CA GLY A 29 -7.95 7.69 0.41
C GLY A 29 -7.20 8.55 -0.61
N ILE A 30 -6.52 7.92 -1.58
CA ILE A 30 -5.74 8.60 -2.63
C ILE A 30 -6.23 8.23 -4.02
N CYS A 31 -5.91 9.06 -5.00
CA CYS A 31 -6.22 8.76 -6.40
C CYS A 31 -5.20 7.75 -6.99
N ALA A 32 -5.65 6.87 -7.88
CA ALA A 32 -4.80 5.90 -8.57
C ALA A 32 -3.62 6.54 -9.35
N GLY A 33 -3.78 7.78 -9.85
CA GLY A 33 -2.69 8.53 -10.48
C GLY A 33 -1.51 8.81 -9.54
N LEU A 34 -1.77 8.95 -8.24
CA LEU A 34 -0.75 9.14 -7.22
C LEU A 34 0.07 7.85 -6.97
N LEU A 35 -0.52 6.68 -7.22
CA LEU A 35 0.20 5.40 -7.21
C LEU A 35 1.16 5.29 -8.41
N ASP A 36 0.79 5.77 -9.60
CA ASP A 36 1.72 5.82 -10.74
C ASP A 36 2.85 6.83 -10.50
N ALA A 37 2.55 7.99 -9.89
CA ALA A 37 3.58 8.93 -9.44
C ALA A 37 4.54 8.29 -8.41
N MET A 38 4.02 7.52 -7.46
CA MET A 38 4.81 6.76 -6.49
C MET A 38 5.74 5.75 -7.19
N ARG A 39 5.25 5.04 -8.22
CA ARG A 39 6.06 4.13 -9.04
C ARG A 39 7.20 4.85 -9.77
N ARG A 40 6.95 6.08 -10.23
CA ARG A 40 7.97 6.95 -10.86
C ARG A 40 8.95 7.57 -9.87
N GLY A 41 8.72 7.42 -8.57
CA GLY A 41 9.58 7.94 -7.51
C GLY A 41 9.12 9.27 -6.90
N VAL A 42 7.97 9.80 -7.33
CA VAL A 42 7.38 11.04 -6.81
C VAL A 42 6.29 10.67 -5.81
N ILE A 43 6.61 10.79 -4.52
CA ILE A 43 5.67 10.51 -3.42
C ILE A 43 5.75 11.63 -2.39
N SER A 44 4.60 12.22 -2.06
CA SER A 44 4.50 13.18 -0.95
C SER A 44 4.73 12.45 0.38
N GLY A 45 5.36 13.14 1.35
CA GLY A 45 5.62 12.58 2.67
C GLY A 45 4.36 12.03 3.36
N GLU A 46 3.22 12.70 3.16
CA GLU A 46 1.93 12.27 3.68
C GLU A 46 1.43 10.96 3.04
N THR A 47 1.51 10.84 1.71
CA THR A 47 1.17 9.60 0.99
C THR A 47 2.07 8.45 1.42
N ARG A 48 3.36 8.74 1.64
CA ARG A 48 4.32 7.77 2.17
C ARG A 48 3.92 7.30 3.56
N ALA A 49 3.53 8.22 4.45
CA ALA A 49 3.09 7.89 5.80
C ALA A 49 1.81 7.04 5.78
N ARG A 50 0.81 7.39 4.96
CA ARG A 50 -0.43 6.60 4.80
C ARG A 50 -0.15 5.19 4.28
N ALA A 51 0.69 5.07 3.25
CA ALA A 51 1.11 3.79 2.69
C ALA A 51 1.82 2.89 3.73
N LEU A 52 2.67 3.48 4.57
CA LEU A 52 3.32 2.75 5.66
C LEU A 52 2.32 2.35 6.75
N ALA A 53 1.47 3.27 7.19
CA ALA A 53 0.44 3.01 8.18
C ALA A 53 -0.51 1.89 7.73
N TRP A 54 -0.90 1.87 6.46
CA TRP A 54 -1.70 0.78 5.88
C TRP A 54 -0.97 -0.57 5.93
N LEU A 55 0.33 -0.60 5.62
CA LEU A 55 1.13 -1.84 5.73
C LEU A 55 1.24 -2.33 7.18
N GLU A 56 1.33 -1.41 8.15
CA GLU A 56 1.38 -1.73 9.57
C GLU A 56 0.01 -2.22 10.10
N ASP A 57 -1.07 -1.56 9.70
CA ASP A 57 -2.44 -1.98 10.01
C ASP A 57 -2.71 -3.37 9.43
N ASP A 58 -2.33 -3.61 8.18
CA ASP A 58 -2.50 -4.89 7.54
C ASP A 58 -1.70 -6.00 8.24
N ARG A 59 -0.46 -5.72 8.67
CA ARG A 59 0.31 -6.66 9.51
C ARG A 59 -0.39 -6.99 10.82
N ARG A 60 -1.12 -6.04 11.41
CA ARG A 60 -1.91 -6.25 12.64
C ARG A 60 -3.18 -7.03 12.38
N GLN A 61 -3.76 -6.91 11.18
CA GLN A 61 -5.01 -7.56 10.77
C GLN A 61 -4.85 -8.97 10.19
N VAL A 62 -3.66 -9.60 10.24
CA VAL A 62 -3.57 -11.05 10.02
C VAL A 62 -3.96 -11.73 11.32
N PRO A 63 -5.19 -12.25 11.49
CA PRO A 63 -5.39 -13.25 12.52
C PRO A 63 -4.48 -14.44 12.18
N PRO A 64 -3.89 -15.13 13.18
CA PRO A 64 -3.35 -16.46 12.91
C PRO A 64 -4.47 -17.24 12.23
N ARG A 65 -4.23 -17.75 11.01
CA ARG A 65 -5.11 -18.79 10.47
C ARG A 65 -4.93 -19.96 11.43
N GLU A 66 -5.84 -20.09 12.38
CA GLU A 66 -5.96 -21.32 13.15
C GLU A 66 -6.36 -22.41 12.16
N GLU A 67 -5.48 -23.40 12.06
CA GLU A 67 -5.56 -24.59 11.21
C GLU A 67 -6.46 -25.65 11.85
#